data_AF-A0A8S3ZGB0-F1
#
_entry.id   AF-A0A8S3ZGB0-F1
#
_cell.length_a   1.000
_cell.length_b   1.000
_cell.length_c   1.000
_cell.angle_alpha   90.00
_cell.angle_beta   90.00
_cell.angle_gamma   90.00
#
_symmetry.space_group_name_H-M   'P 1'
#
loop_
_entity.id
_entity.type
_entity.pdbx_description
1 polymer ?
#
loop_
_entity_poly.entity_id
_entity_poly.type
_entity_poly.pdbx_seq_one_letter_code
_entity_poly.pdbx_strand_id
1 'polypeptide(L)'
;RRTAASMNENYVCLNMKRKGYRRKGAGMTGPQLKRKLWKVKMAARSQSYGSNKCFKCGQEGHWANKCTGKPKDSQNWSTSDVDQAPVKESDFPSLREAALMGRGIKGISFLT
;
A
#
# COMPACT_ATOMS: atom_id res chain seq x y z
N ARG A 1 -58.59 0.21 -45.49
CA ARG A 1 -58.24 1.01 -44.29
C ARG A 1 -58.31 0.07 -43.09
N ARG A 2 -57.17 -0.34 -42.53
CA ARG A 2 -57.17 -1.21 -41.34
C ARG A 2 -57.52 -0.38 -40.11
N THR A 3 -58.31 -0.99 -39.24
CA THR A 3 -59.05 -0.43 -38.11
C THR A 3 -58.13 -0.09 -36.93
N ALA A 4 -58.37 1.06 -36.30
CA ALA A 4 -57.72 1.45 -35.04
C ALA A 4 -58.57 0.94 -33.87
N ALA A 5 -58.33 -0.30 -33.46
CA ALA A 5 -58.80 -0.79 -32.18
C ALA A 5 -57.80 -1.80 -31.61
N SER A 6 -57.10 -1.42 -30.55
CA SER A 6 -56.51 -2.39 -29.62
C SER A 6 -56.34 -1.75 -28.24
N MET A 7 -57.45 -1.82 -27.50
CA MET A 7 -57.60 -2.02 -26.06
C MET A 7 -56.45 -1.67 -25.11
N ASN A 8 -56.82 -0.86 -24.11
CA ASN A 8 -56.29 -0.75 -22.75
C ASN A 8 -55.36 0.45 -22.49
N GLU A 9 -55.98 1.60 -22.21
CA GLU A 9 -55.40 2.79 -21.59
C GLU A 9 -55.10 2.59 -20.09
N ASN A 10 -54.74 1.37 -19.68
CA ASN A 10 -54.39 1.04 -18.29
C ASN A 10 -52.88 0.83 -18.17
N TYR A 11 -52.11 1.87 -18.50
CA TYR A 11 -50.68 1.88 -18.27
C TYR A 11 -50.41 2.58 -16.94
N VAL A 12 -50.16 1.79 -15.88
CA VAL A 12 -49.59 2.35 -14.66
C VAL A 12 -48.10 2.57 -14.91
N CYS A 13 -47.66 3.84 -14.85
CA CYS A 13 -46.25 4.17 -14.90
C CYS A 13 -45.55 3.50 -13.70
N LEU A 14 -44.83 2.41 -13.95
CA LEU A 14 -44.06 1.74 -12.92
C LEU A 14 -42.87 2.61 -12.55
N ASN A 15 -42.77 2.96 -11.26
CA ASN A 15 -41.62 3.65 -10.67
C ASN A 15 -40.42 2.71 -10.55
N MET A 16 -39.96 2.16 -11.68
CA MET A 16 -38.74 1.39 -11.73
C MET A 16 -37.57 2.33 -11.44
N LYS A 17 -36.79 2.05 -10.39
CA LYS A 17 -35.53 2.76 -10.14
C LYS A 17 -34.64 2.55 -11.37
N ARG A 18 -34.46 3.61 -12.17
CA ARG A 18 -33.47 3.61 -13.26
C ARG A 18 -32.13 3.20 -12.66
N LYS A 19 -31.62 2.05 -13.09
CA LYS A 19 -30.25 1.63 -12.79
C LYS A 19 -29.32 2.53 -13.60
N GLY A 20 -29.07 3.73 -13.08
CA GLY A 20 -28.06 4.62 -13.62
C GLY A 20 -26.72 3.99 -13.35
N TYR A 21 -26.09 3.45 -14.39
CA TYR A 21 -24.66 3.16 -14.33
C TYR A 21 -23.96 4.51 -14.18
N ARG A 22 -23.73 4.96 -12.94
CA ARG A 22 -22.88 6.12 -12.69
C ARG A 22 -21.54 5.76 -13.30
N ARG A 23 -21.17 6.45 -14.38
CA ARG A 23 -19.81 6.36 -14.91
C ARG A 23 -18.89 6.66 -13.73
N LYS A 24 -17.95 5.74 -13.51
CA LYS A 24 -16.93 5.71 -12.45
C LYS A 24 -16.71 7.13 -11.90
N GLY A 25 -17.19 7.37 -10.69
CA GLY A 25 -17.24 8.71 -10.09
C GLY A 25 -15.87 9.37 -10.04
N ALA A 26 -15.84 10.67 -9.72
CA ALA A 26 -14.65 11.53 -9.69
C ALA A 26 -13.50 11.08 -8.75
N GLY A 27 -13.61 9.92 -8.11
CA GLY A 27 -12.54 9.32 -7.32
C GLY A 27 -11.45 8.72 -8.18
N MET A 28 -10.25 8.60 -7.61
CA MET A 28 -9.14 7.94 -8.29
C MET A 28 -9.48 6.48 -8.60
N THR A 29 -9.27 6.09 -9.85
CA THR A 29 -9.34 4.71 -10.28
C THR A 29 -8.22 3.88 -9.63
N GLY A 30 -8.44 2.57 -9.44
CA GLY A 30 -7.41 1.67 -8.90
C GLY A 30 -6.04 1.79 -9.60
N PRO A 31 -5.95 1.88 -10.93
CA PRO A 31 -4.69 2.14 -11.63
C PRO A 31 -4.05 3.50 -11.27
N GLN A 32 -4.84 4.55 -11.11
CA GLN A 32 -4.33 5.86 -10.65
C GLN A 32 -3.78 5.78 -9.23
N LEU A 33 -4.47 5.06 -8.32
CA LEU A 33 -3.98 4.82 -6.96
C LEU A 33 -2.65 4.05 -6.97
N LYS A 34 -2.54 2.97 -7.76
CA LYS A 34 -1.28 2.21 -7.89
C LYS A 34 -0.12 3.08 -8.35
N ARG A 35 -0.35 3.96 -9.34
CA ARG A 35 0.66 4.92 -9.80
C ARG A 35 1.07 5.90 -8.70
N LYS A 36 0.13 6.43 -7.93
CA LYS A 36 0.42 7.32 -6.79
C LYS A 36 1.27 6.61 -5.74
N LEU A 37 0.90 5.39 -5.35
CA LEU A 37 1.65 4.57 -4.40
C LEU A 37 3.06 4.24 -4.89
N TRP A 38 3.24 3.93 -6.18
CA TRP A 38 4.56 3.70 -6.76
C TRP A 38 5.45 4.95 -6.66
N LYS A 39 4.91 6.14 -6.98
CA LYS A 39 5.66 7.41 -6.83
C LYS A 39 6.12 7.64 -5.39
N VAL A 40 5.23 7.44 -4.42
CA VAL A 40 5.57 7.54 -2.98
C VAL A 40 6.67 6.55 -2.60
N LYS A 41 6.57 5.29 -3.04
CA LYS A 41 7.59 4.26 -2.78
C LYS A 41 8.95 4.61 -3.40
N MET A 42 8.97 5.13 -4.64
CA MET A 42 10.21 5.52 -5.29
C MET A 42 10.84 6.75 -4.62
N ALA A 43 10.04 7.71 -4.15
CA ALA A 43 10.53 8.86 -3.39
C ALA A 43 11.11 8.46 -2.02
N ALA A 44 10.50 7.49 -1.31
CA ALA A 44 11.06 6.97 -0.06
C ALA A 44 12.36 6.18 -0.28
N ARG A 45 12.54 5.59 -1.48
CA ARG A 45 13.73 4.82 -1.82
C ARG A 45 15.00 5.67 -1.81
N SER A 46 14.95 6.91 -2.31
CA SER A 46 16.12 7.78 -2.30
C SER A 46 16.55 8.20 -0.89
N GLN A 47 15.66 8.14 0.10
CA GLN A 47 15.99 8.41 1.50
C GLN A 47 16.66 7.19 2.18
N SER A 48 16.22 5.97 1.85
CA SER A 48 16.71 4.75 2.50
C SER A 48 17.99 4.17 1.87
N TYR A 49 18.21 4.36 0.57
CA TYR A 49 19.47 4.00 -0.08
C TYR A 49 20.51 5.07 0.22
N GLY A 50 20.99 5.09 1.47
CA GLY A 50 22.12 5.91 1.90
C GLY A 50 23.27 5.80 0.89
N SER A 51 23.90 6.95 0.62
CA SER A 51 24.99 7.23 -0.32
C SER A 51 25.42 6.04 -1.18
N ASN A 52 25.24 6.09 -2.51
CA ASN A 52 25.58 5.09 -3.56
C ASN A 52 26.98 4.43 -3.44
N LYS A 53 27.23 3.77 -2.32
CA LYS A 53 28.49 3.21 -1.87
C LYS A 53 28.33 1.71 -1.88
N CYS A 54 29.39 1.03 -2.27
CA CYS A 54 29.44 -0.41 -2.28
C CYS A 54 29.29 -0.95 -0.84
N PHE A 55 28.29 -1.80 -0.60
CA PHE A 55 28.10 -2.43 0.71
C PHE A 55 29.28 -3.32 1.13
N LYS A 56 30.07 -3.82 0.16
CA LYS A 56 31.21 -4.72 0.41
C LYS A 56 32.51 -3.99 0.75
N CYS A 57 32.88 -2.94 0.02
CA CYS A 57 34.14 -2.20 0.21
C CYS A 57 33.97 -0.74 0.71
N GLY A 58 32.76 -0.18 0.62
CA GLY A 58 32.43 1.19 1.06
C GLY A 58 32.74 2.29 0.05
N GLN A 59 33.39 1.95 -1.06
CA GLN A 59 33.72 2.90 -2.13
C GLN A 59 32.49 3.19 -3.01
N GLU A 60 32.40 4.40 -3.54
CA GLU A 60 31.35 4.79 -4.49
C GLU A 60 31.69 4.40 -5.94
N GLY A 61 30.72 4.56 -6.84
CA GLY A 61 30.89 4.26 -8.27
C GLY A 61 30.60 2.81 -8.68
N HIS A 62 30.37 1.90 -7.72
CA HIS A 62 29.90 0.54 -8.00
C HIS A 62 29.05 -0.02 -6.86
N TRP A 63 28.21 -1.01 -7.19
CA TRP A 63 27.44 -1.77 -6.20
C TRP A 63 28.17 -3.04 -5.79
N ALA A 64 27.77 -3.65 -4.66
CA ALA A 64 28.42 -4.85 -4.10
C ALA A 64 28.54 -6.02 -5.08
N ASN A 65 27.64 -6.11 -6.08
CA ASN A 65 27.67 -7.11 -7.13
C ASN A 65 28.85 -6.94 -8.11
N LYS A 66 29.31 -5.70 -8.34
CA LYS A 66 30.47 -5.38 -9.19
C LYS A 66 31.67 -4.91 -8.36
N CYS A 67 31.77 -5.35 -7.12
CA CYS A 67 32.88 -4.97 -6.25
C CYS A 67 34.15 -5.75 -6.63
N THR A 68 35.16 -5.03 -7.08
CA THR A 68 36.49 -5.57 -7.37
C THR A 68 37.45 -5.47 -6.18
N GLY A 69 37.09 -4.70 -5.14
CA GLY A 69 37.89 -4.54 -3.93
C GLY A 69 37.76 -5.71 -2.95
N LYS A 70 38.75 -5.83 -2.05
CA LYS A 70 38.66 -6.72 -0.89
C LYS A 70 37.50 -6.27 0.01
N PRO A 71 36.80 -7.19 0.69
CA PRO A 71 35.85 -6.77 1.72
C PRO A 71 36.61 -5.87 2.69
N LYS A 72 36.00 -4.75 3.10
CA LYS A 72 36.50 -4.04 4.27
C LYS A 72 36.38 -5.06 5.40
N ASP A 73 37.54 -5.54 5.87
CA ASP A 73 37.65 -6.40 7.03
C ASP A 73 36.70 -5.82 8.04
N SER A 74 35.69 -6.63 8.39
CA SER A 74 34.56 -6.25 9.21
C SER A 74 35.06 -5.23 10.20
N GLN A 75 34.69 -3.95 9.99
CA GLN A 75 34.66 -3.02 11.10
C GLN A 75 33.99 -3.84 12.18
N ASN A 76 34.78 -4.15 13.22
CA ASN A 76 34.29 -4.69 14.46
C ASN A 76 32.89 -4.12 14.58
N TRP A 77 31.86 -4.97 14.48
CA TRP A 77 30.51 -4.52 14.80
C TRP A 77 30.64 -4.23 16.28
N SER A 78 31.13 -3.03 16.59
CA SER A 78 31.39 -2.63 17.94
C SER A 78 30.01 -2.70 18.52
N THR A 79 29.82 -3.68 19.40
CA THR A 79 28.58 -3.85 20.15
C THR A 79 28.31 -2.64 21.07
N SER A 80 29.07 -1.55 20.90
CA SER A 80 28.91 -0.23 21.52
C SER A 80 27.75 0.58 20.93
N ASP A 81 27.33 0.31 19.69
CA ASP A 81 26.18 0.99 19.05
C ASP A 81 24.97 0.05 18.84
N VAL A 82 25.02 -1.13 19.44
CA VAL A 82 23.79 -1.85 19.78
C VAL A 82 23.45 -1.34 21.16
N ASP A 83 22.35 -0.60 21.28
CA ASP A 83 21.69 -0.43 22.57
C ASP A 83 21.33 -1.84 23.06
N GLN A 84 22.26 -2.50 23.74
CA GLN A 84 22.07 -3.78 24.41
C GLN A 84 21.24 -3.55 25.69
N ALA A 85 20.25 -2.66 25.61
CA ALA A 85 19.15 -2.63 26.54
C ALA A 85 18.38 -3.95 26.32
N PRO A 86 18.17 -4.77 27.36
CA PRO A 86 17.26 -5.89 27.24
C PRO A 86 15.92 -5.33 26.77
N VAL A 87 15.54 -5.65 25.53
CA VAL A 87 14.23 -5.27 25.01
C VAL A 87 13.23 -5.94 25.95
N LYS A 88 12.43 -5.12 26.65
CA LYS A 88 11.53 -5.66 27.65
C LYS A 88 10.44 -6.40 26.92
N GLU A 89 9.96 -7.49 27.49
CA GLU A 89 8.88 -8.27 26.87
C GLU A 89 7.60 -7.44 26.67
N SER A 90 7.46 -6.31 27.38
CA SER A 90 6.43 -5.29 27.17
C SER A 90 6.50 -4.54 25.84
N ASP A 91 7.66 -4.52 25.19
CA ASP A 91 7.90 -3.76 23.96
C ASP A 91 7.42 -4.53 22.72
N PHE A 92 7.20 -5.84 22.87
CA PHE A 92 6.67 -6.69 21.82
C PHE A 92 5.17 -6.94 22.04
N PRO A 93 4.32 -6.71 21.02
CA PRO A 93 2.91 -7.07 21.11
C PRO A 93 2.76 -8.57 21.36
N SER A 94 1.81 -8.95 22.21
CA SER A 94 1.46 -10.36 22.39
C SER A 94 1.03 -10.98 21.05
N LEU A 95 1.13 -12.30 20.92
CA LEU A 95 0.72 -13.02 19.70
C LEU A 95 -0.71 -12.66 19.27
N ARG A 96 -1.60 -12.44 20.24
CA ARG A 96 -2.98 -11.98 20.03
C ARG A 96 -3.05 -10.54 19.53
N GLU A 97 -2.30 -9.62 20.12
CA GLU A 97 -2.26 -8.21 19.71
C GLU A 97 -1.64 -8.04 18.33
N ALA A 98 -0.55 -8.73 18.05
CA ALA A 98 0.06 -8.76 16.71
C ALA A 98 -0.96 -9.25 15.66
N ALA A 99 -1.72 -10.30 15.98
CA ALA A 99 -2.79 -10.79 15.12
C ALA A 99 -3.93 -9.77 14.95
N LEU A 100 -4.24 -8.96 15.97
CA LEU A 100 -5.22 -7.87 15.87
C LEU A 100 -4.73 -6.71 15.01
N MET A 101 -3.46 -6.31 15.13
CA MET A 101 -2.85 -5.27 14.31
C MET A 101 -2.80 -5.68 12.82
N GLY A 102 -2.54 -6.95 12.54
CA GLY A 102 -2.50 -7.50 11.18
C GLY A 102 -3.86 -7.68 10.51
N ARG A 103 -4.97 -7.61 11.26
CA ARG A 103 -6.34 -7.79 10.71
C ARG A 103 -6.81 -6.63 9.84
N GLY A 104 -6.04 -5.54 9.75
CA GLY A 104 -6.42 -4.31 9.05
C GLY A 104 -7.59 -3.62 9.73
N ILE A 105 -7.81 -2.34 9.42
CA ILE A 105 -8.96 -1.60 9.94
C ILE A 105 -10.23 -2.20 9.32
N LYS A 106 -10.85 -3.16 10.00
CA LYS A 106 -12.26 -3.50 9.72
C LYS A 106 -13.04 -2.27 10.12
N GLY A 107 -13.62 -1.62 9.11
CA GLY A 107 -14.26 -0.31 9.20
C GLY A 107 -14.95 -0.12 10.54
N ILE A 108 -14.49 0.90 11.26
CA ILE A 108 -15.18 1.39 12.44
C ILE A 108 -16.55 1.83 11.91
N SER A 109 -17.53 0.95 12.08
CA SER A 109 -18.93 1.35 12.03
C SER A 109 -19.14 2.12 13.33
N PHE A 110 -18.88 3.43 13.27
CA PHE A 110 -19.44 4.33 14.25
C PHE A 110 -20.95 4.29 14.04
N LEU A 111 -21.60 3.38 14.77
CA LEU A 111 -22.99 3.50 15.14
C LEU A 111 -23.05 4.57 16.24
N THR A 112 -23.37 5.78 15.82
CA THR A 112 -24.38 6.70 16.40
C THR A 112 -24.37 7.96 15.54
#